data_AF-A0AAJ0D5N6-F1
#
_entry.id   AF-A0AAJ0D5N6-F1
#
_cell.length_a   1.000
_cell.length_b   1.000
_cell.length_c   1.000
_cell.angle_alpha   90.00
_cell.angle_beta   90.00
_cell.angle_gamma   90.00
#
_symmetry.space_group_name_H-M   'P 1'
#
loop_
_entity.id
_entity.type
_entity.pdbx_description
1 polymer ?
#
loop_
_entity_poly.entity_id
_entity_poly.type
_entity_poly.pdbx_seq_one_letter_code
_entity_poly.pdbx_strand_id
1 'polypeptide(L)'
;MSHLVCAECEGEGKLVCKGCLLVVYCSANCQRKHWSAHKQDCGSPLVKDSWKSSWQAEGRDPHYIGDGRPLLSFGAKKYLWGNVAAYDAKTATSHGWSLWDV
;
A
#
# COMPACT_ATOMS: atom_id res chain seq x y z
N MET A 1 -7.00 -19.09 -6.92
CA MET A 1 -7.21 -17.95 -7.83
C MET A 1 -7.97 -16.91 -7.06
N SER A 2 -7.32 -15.80 -6.69
CA SER A 2 -7.94 -14.71 -5.92
C SER A 2 -8.84 -13.91 -6.87
N HIS A 3 -10.16 -13.99 -6.67
CA HIS A 3 -11.10 -13.18 -7.43
C HIS A 3 -11.12 -11.76 -6.88
N LEU A 4 -10.78 -10.79 -7.71
CA LEU A 4 -10.97 -9.38 -7.38
C LEU A 4 -12.47 -9.08 -7.40
N VAL A 5 -12.94 -8.32 -6.41
CA VAL A 5 -14.37 -8.04 -6.22
C VAL A 5 -14.68 -6.62 -6.68
N CYS A 6 -15.76 -6.45 -7.43
CA CYS A 6 -16.27 -5.16 -7.86
C CYS A 6 -16.79 -4.35 -6.67
N ALA A 7 -16.27 -3.14 -6.47
CA ALA A 7 -16.65 -2.29 -5.34
C ALA A 7 -18.09 -1.76 -5.35
N GLU A 8 -18.81 -1.88 -6.47
CA GLU A 8 -20.19 -1.40 -6.60
C GLU A 8 -21.23 -2.52 -6.45
N CYS A 9 -20.95 -3.70 -6.99
CA CYS A 9 -21.95 -4.76 -7.14
C CYS A 9 -21.47 -6.14 -6.68
N GLU A 10 -20.29 -6.21 -6.06
CA GLU A 10 -19.69 -7.43 -5.50
C GLU A 10 -19.42 -8.57 -6.50
N GLY A 11 -19.66 -8.34 -7.79
CA GLY A 11 -19.34 -9.28 -8.87
C GLY A 11 -17.85 -9.34 -9.19
N GLU A 12 -17.47 -10.16 -10.16
CA GLU A 12 -16.08 -10.31 -10.58
C GLU A 12 -15.50 -9.01 -11.17
N GLY A 13 -14.47 -8.48 -10.50
CA GLY A 13 -13.74 -7.29 -10.89
C GLY A 13 -12.69 -7.57 -11.98
N LYS A 14 -12.68 -6.74 -13.02
CA LYS A 14 -11.80 -6.88 -14.20
C LYS A 14 -11.02 -5.61 -14.53
N LEU A 15 -11.48 -4.47 -14.00
CA LEU A 15 -10.96 -3.15 -14.31
C LEU A 15 -10.51 -2.48 -13.02
N VAL A 16 -9.25 -2.08 -12.96
CA VAL A 16 -8.72 -1.28 -11.85
C VAL A 16 -8.91 0.21 -12.15
N CYS A 17 -9.26 1.01 -11.14
CA CYS A 17 -9.30 2.45 -11.29
C CYS A 17 -7.92 3.00 -11.69
N LYS A 18 -7.82 3.65 -12.86
CA LYS A 18 -6.55 4.21 -13.35
C LYS A 18 -5.99 5.37 -12.51
N GLY A 19 -6.84 6.02 -11.71
CA GLY A 19 -6.44 7.17 -10.89
C GLY A 19 -5.76 6.77 -9.58
N CYS A 20 -6.28 5.74 -8.91
CA CYS A 20 -5.75 5.30 -7.61
C CYS A 20 -5.09 3.92 -7.64
N LEU A 21 -5.35 3.08 -8.65
CA LEU A 21 -4.90 1.69 -8.73
C LEU A 21 -5.32 0.76 -7.56
N LEU A 22 -6.19 1.24 -6.65
CA LEU A 22 -6.57 0.52 -5.42
C LEU A 22 -7.94 -0.16 -5.50
N VAL A 23 -8.87 0.36 -6.31
CA VAL A 23 -10.25 -0.13 -6.36
C VAL A 23 -10.53 -0.83 -7.69
N VAL A 24 -11.24 -1.96 -7.64
CA VAL A 24 -11.57 -2.80 -8.79
C VAL A 24 -13.08 -2.73 -9.09
N TYR A 25 -13.41 -2.78 -10.38
CA TYR A 25 -14.76 -2.76 -10.91
C TYR A 25 -14.93 -3.84 -11.98
N CYS A 26 -16.16 -4.35 -12.14
CA CYS A 26 -16.49 -5.23 -13.27
C CYS A 26 -16.65 -4.45 -14.58
N SER A 27 -17.00 -3.15 -14.51
CA SER A 27 -17.26 -2.29 -15.67
C SER A 27 -17.09 -0.80 -15.36
N ALA A 28 -16.93 0.02 -16.41
CA ALA A 28 -16.92 1.47 -16.29
C ALA A 28 -18.26 2.05 -15.77
N ASN A 29 -19.38 1.33 -15.93
CA ASN A 29 -20.66 1.74 -15.36
C ASN A 29 -20.63 1.67 -13.82
N CYS A 30 -20.13 0.56 -13.28
CA CYS A 30 -19.95 0.39 -11.84
C CYS A 30 -19.00 1.43 -11.24
N GLN A 31 -17.90 1.75 -11.93
CA GLN A 31 -17.02 2.84 -11.51
C GLN A 31 -17.74 4.19 -11.43
N ARG A 32 -18.59 4.54 -12.41
CA ARG A 32 -19.34 5.80 -12.41
C ARG A 32 -20.40 5.87 -11.31
N LYS A 33 -21.05 4.74 -11.00
CA LYS A 33 -22.02 4.67 -9.90
C LYS A 33 -21.33 4.87 -8.54
N HIS A 34 -20.23 4.18 -8.31
CA HIS A 34 -19.43 4.30 -7.10
C HIS A 34 -18.67 5.64 -6.97
N TRP A 35 -18.58 6.42 -8.06
CA TRP A 35 -17.72 7.61 -8.15
C TRP A 35 -17.97 8.65 -7.05
N SER A 36 -19.22 8.86 -6.64
CA SER A 36 -19.55 9.87 -5.61
C SER A 36 -18.87 9.61 -4.28
N ALA A 37 -18.77 8.35 -3.86
CA ALA A 37 -18.01 7.91 -2.69
C ALA A 37 -16.51 7.82 -3.00
N HIS A 38 -16.15 7.18 -4.12
CA HIS A 38 -14.77 6.90 -4.48
C HIS A 38 -13.89 8.16 -4.68
N LYS A 39 -14.45 9.25 -5.22
CA LYS A 39 -13.68 10.44 -5.61
C LYS A 39 -12.97 11.14 -4.46
N GLN A 40 -13.42 10.94 -3.22
CA GLN A 40 -12.83 11.57 -2.04
C GLN A 40 -11.40 11.06 -1.79
N ASP A 41 -11.19 9.76 -2.05
CA ASP A 41 -9.91 9.09 -1.84
C ASP A 41 -9.16 8.81 -3.15
N CYS A 42 -9.85 8.90 -4.30
CA CYS A 42 -9.26 8.68 -5.60
C CYS A 42 -8.17 9.71 -5.91
N GLY A 43 -6.94 9.23 -6.12
CA GLY A 43 -5.80 10.10 -6.43
C GLY A 43 -5.16 10.77 -5.20
N SER A 44 -5.43 10.23 -4.01
CA SER A 44 -4.73 10.62 -2.78
C SER A 44 -3.21 10.68 -3.00
N PRO A 45 -2.50 11.65 -2.38
CA PRO A 45 -1.04 11.72 -2.43
C PRO A 45 -0.36 10.41 -2.03
N LEU A 46 -1.03 9.59 -1.21
CA LEU A 46 -0.57 8.25 -0.80
C LEU A 46 -0.33 7.29 -1.98
N VAL A 47 -1.03 7.47 -3.09
CA VAL A 47 -0.91 6.61 -4.27
C VAL A 47 0.26 7.01 -5.16
N LYS A 48 0.72 8.28 -5.08
CA LYS A 48 1.74 8.81 -5.98
C LYS A 48 3.09 8.13 -5.77
N ASP A 49 3.88 8.03 -6.83
CA ASP A 49 5.25 7.50 -6.74
C ASP A 49 6.17 8.39 -5.91
N SER A 50 5.85 9.68 -5.82
CA SER A 50 6.55 10.66 -4.98
C SER A 50 6.13 10.62 -3.51
N TRP A 51 5.23 9.71 -3.12
CA TRP A 51 4.77 9.63 -1.74
C TRP A 51 5.92 9.31 -0.79
N LYS A 52 5.93 10.02 0.34
CA LYS A 52 6.83 9.80 1.47
C LYS A 52 5.98 9.61 2.71
N SER A 53 6.40 8.71 3.61
CA SER A 53 5.76 8.58 4.91
C SER A 53 5.87 9.89 5.70
N SER A 54 4.95 10.13 6.64
CA SER A 54 5.02 11.28 7.55
C SER A 54 6.37 11.34 8.28
N TRP A 55 6.89 10.18 8.67
CA TRP A 55 8.20 10.06 9.30
C TRP A 55 9.35 10.58 8.42
N GLN A 56 9.35 10.25 7.12
CA GLN A 56 10.31 10.77 6.16
C GLN A 56 10.09 12.26 5.85
N ALA A 57 8.84 12.70 5.77
CA ALA A 57 8.48 14.10 5.50
C ALA A 57 8.86 15.03 6.67
N GLU A 58 8.74 14.54 7.90
CA GLU A 58 9.08 15.24 9.14
C GLU A 58 10.57 15.13 9.49
N GLY A 59 11.34 14.28 8.80
CA GLY A 59 12.77 14.11 9.05
C GLY A 59 13.09 13.60 10.45
N ARG A 60 12.23 12.74 11.02
CA ARG A 60 12.44 12.22 12.38
C ARG A 60 13.68 11.35 12.46
N ASP A 61 14.46 11.52 13.53
CA ASP A 61 15.57 10.63 13.86
C ASP A 61 15.01 9.35 14.54
N PRO A 62 15.34 8.14 14.07
CA PRO A 62 14.92 6.94 14.77
C PRO A 62 15.59 6.87 16.15
N HIS A 63 14.78 6.87 17.20
CA HIS A 63 15.27 6.79 18.59
C HIS A 63 16.23 5.62 18.86
N TYR A 64 16.18 4.55 18.07
CA TYR A 64 17.06 3.39 18.22
C TYR A 64 18.47 3.58 17.62
N ILE A 65 18.77 4.73 16.98
CA ILE A 65 20.12 5.07 16.44
C ILE A 65 21.01 5.76 17.51
N GLY A 66 20.61 5.78 18.78
CA GLY A 66 21.25 6.59 19.83
C GLY A 66 22.51 6.04 20.52
N ASP A 67 22.81 4.74 20.45
CA ASP A 67 23.73 4.13 21.45
C ASP A 67 25.07 3.60 20.89
N GLY A 68 25.51 4.06 19.72
CA GLY A 68 26.84 3.69 19.18
C GLY A 68 26.98 2.22 18.75
N ARG A 69 25.88 1.44 18.71
CA ARG A 69 25.90 0.09 18.14
C ARG A 69 25.98 0.18 16.62
N PRO A 70 26.94 -0.50 15.96
CA PRO A 70 27.04 -0.47 14.51
C PRO A 70 25.77 -1.06 13.88
N LEU A 71 25.13 -0.27 13.03
CA LEU A 71 24.01 -0.69 12.17
C LEU A 71 24.48 -1.85 11.29
N LEU A 72 24.07 -3.07 11.63
CA LEU A 72 24.22 -4.24 10.76
C LEU A 72 23.38 -4.01 9.49
N SER A 73 24.04 -3.61 8.41
CA SER A 73 23.41 -3.33 7.13
C SER A 73 23.04 -4.64 6.44
N PHE A 74 21.84 -5.15 6.69
CA PHE A 74 21.26 -6.24 5.91
C PHE A 74 20.37 -5.66 4.80
N GLY A 75 20.82 -5.75 3.54
CA GLY A 75 20.04 -5.34 2.37
C GLY A 75 20.01 -3.83 2.10
N ALA A 76 19.06 -3.39 1.27
CA ALA A 76 18.89 -1.98 0.90
C ALA A 76 18.45 -1.14 2.12
N LYS A 77 19.05 0.04 2.30
CA LYS A 77 18.86 0.94 3.45
C LYS A 77 17.46 1.57 3.51
N LYS A 78 16.44 0.76 3.78
CA LYS A 78 15.09 1.24 4.09
C LYS A 78 14.67 0.56 5.39
N TYR A 79 14.70 1.28 6.49
CA TYR A 79 14.39 0.76 7.82
C TYR A 79 13.09 1.40 8.29
N LEU A 80 12.10 0.59 8.68
CA LEU A 80 10.88 1.11 9.30
C LEU A 80 11.06 1.15 10.82
N TRP A 81 11.36 0.00 11.44
CA TRP A 81 11.67 -0.15 12.88
C TRP A 81 12.85 -1.13 13.07
N GLY A 82 13.97 -0.65 13.60
CA GLY A 82 15.16 -1.48 13.86
C GLY A 82 15.80 -2.07 12.60
N ASN A 83 16.20 -3.33 12.67
CA ASN A 83 16.84 -4.12 11.60
C ASN A 83 15.83 -4.72 10.59
N VAL A 84 14.56 -4.32 10.63
CA VAL A 84 13.54 -4.81 9.69
C VAL A 84 13.48 -3.90 8.46
N ALA A 85 13.76 -4.49 7.29
CA ALA A 85 13.66 -3.80 6.01
C ALA A 85 12.20 -3.38 5.74
N ALA A 86 12.00 -2.11 5.36
CA ALA A 86 10.69 -1.59 5.00
C ALA A 86 10.31 -2.08 3.59
N TYR A 87 9.24 -2.87 3.50
CA TYR A 87 8.58 -3.24 2.25
C TYR A 87 7.37 -2.33 2.01
N ASP A 88 7.23 -1.85 0.77
CA ASP A 88 6.15 -0.98 0.33
C ASP A 88 4.93 -1.81 -0.08
N ALA A 89 3.84 -1.75 0.70
CA ALA A 89 2.62 -2.49 0.43
C ALA A 89 1.72 -1.75 -0.58
N LYS A 90 2.25 -1.44 -1.77
CA LYS A 90 1.41 -1.03 -2.89
C LYS A 90 0.81 -2.29 -3.50
N THR A 91 -0.52 -2.42 -3.35
CA THR A 91 -1.37 -3.58 -3.69
C THR A 91 -1.18 -4.82 -2.82
N ALA A 92 -2.05 -4.95 -1.83
CA ALA A 92 -2.44 -6.23 -1.25
C ALA A 92 -3.23 -7.05 -2.29
N THR A 93 -2.56 -7.56 -3.32
CA THR A 93 -3.00 -8.83 -3.91
C THR A 93 -2.42 -9.90 -3.02
N SER A 94 -3.29 -10.47 -2.18
CA SER A 94 -3.00 -11.58 -1.28
C SER A 94 -2.37 -12.75 -2.04
N HIS A 95 -1.04 -12.76 -2.11
CA HIS A 95 -0.27 -13.99 -2.19
C HIS A 95 0.29 -14.25 -0.80
N GLY A 96 -0.38 -15.18 -0.12
CA GLY A 96 0.14 -16.00 0.99
C GLY A 96 1.02 -15.31 2.01
N TRP A 97 0.41 -14.65 3.00
CA TRP A 97 1.04 -14.47 4.30
C TRP A 97 0.72 -15.70 5.15
N SER A 98 1.42 -16.81 4.91
CA SER A 98 1.51 -17.92 5.88
C SER A 98 2.73 -17.65 6.76
N LEU A 99 2.53 -16.85 7.81
CA LEU A 99 3.55 -16.61 8.85
C LEU A 99 3.12 -17.18 10.22
N TRP A 100 2.23 -18.17 10.25
CA TRP A 100 1.80 -18.82 11.50
C TRP A 100 1.66 -20.34 11.44
N ASP A 101 2.30 -21.05 10.50
CA ASP A 101 2.37 -22.51 10.57
C ASP A 101 3.66 -22.93 11.30
N VAL A 102 3.56 -23.00 12.64
CA VAL A 102 4.35 -23.86 13.52
C VAL A 102 3.42 -24.89 14.11
#